data_AF-A0A957PXC2-F1
#
_entry.id   AF-A0A957PXC2-F1
#
_cell.length_a   1.000
_cell.length_b   1.000
_cell.length_c   1.000
_cell.angle_alpha   90.00
_cell.angle_beta   90.00
_cell.angle_gamma   90.00
#
_symmetry.space_group_name_H-M   'P 1'
#
loop_
_entity.id
_entity.type
_entity.pdbx_description
1 polymer ?
#
loop_
_entity_poly.entity_id
_entity_poly.type
_entity_poly.pdbx_seq_one_letter_code
_entity_poly.pdbx_strand_id
1 'polypeptide(L)'
;DQRLVYAAVARNLIWHEADESISDEAGLPRFLEGTLQRVIGDELSLETLTHPNYIGLIDTLEDAAIDSLAYKNAVLGYLEARIRDQEERLDALTRWLSGATTTPEDTKTLREIGVTGKITRPNAFRMLRSLAQTVRALSYSGLVLLFDEVDRMASIGGKAEKLATDNLREVIDRCRDELPGALFVYAVPPQFINDIVPRYPALQQRVRAPGRFSRANHFSPQISLEHLDLDENDLMVAIGEKLIPIYELAFGVTLDQRIQYANAAILANVARDVFLDISHRRLFVKAFVTELARQQATEEHLLEEAEAVAIIRGQLDELSGGETPPY
;
A
#
# COMPACT_ATOMS: atom_id res chain seq x y z
N ASP A 1 17.08 -6.83 2.75
CA ASP A 1 17.04 -7.90 3.78
C ASP A 1 15.58 -8.32 3.96
N GLN A 2 15.26 -9.59 3.74
CA GLN A 2 13.88 -10.10 3.79
C GLN A 2 13.25 -9.96 5.18
N ARG A 3 14.06 -10.00 6.25
CA ARG A 3 13.56 -9.76 7.62
C ARG A 3 13.01 -8.33 7.77
N LEU A 4 13.68 -7.36 7.16
CA LEU A 4 13.24 -5.96 7.19
C LEU A 4 11.95 -5.76 6.40
N VAL A 5 11.78 -6.50 5.29
CA VAL A 5 10.52 -6.48 4.53
C VAL A 5 9.37 -6.98 5.42
N TYR A 6 9.53 -8.16 6.03
CA TYR A 6 8.52 -8.68 6.97
C TYR A 6 8.20 -7.67 8.08
N ALA A 7 9.22 -7.12 8.74
CA ALA A 7 9.03 -6.18 9.84
C ALA A 7 8.36 -4.87 9.37
N ALA A 8 8.65 -4.41 8.15
CA ALA A 8 7.98 -3.27 7.55
C ALA A 8 6.49 -3.56 7.28
N VAL A 9 6.16 -4.74 6.74
CA VAL A 9 4.77 -5.16 6.52
C VAL A 9 4.03 -5.25 7.85
N ALA A 10 4.60 -5.95 8.84
CA ALA A 10 3.95 -6.13 10.14
C ALA A 10 3.74 -4.82 10.91
N ARG A 11 4.56 -3.79 10.68
CA ARG A 11 4.40 -2.47 11.34
C ARG A 11 3.46 -1.52 10.61
N ASN A 12 3.36 -1.63 9.29
CA ASN A 12 2.57 -0.71 8.46
C ASN A 12 1.31 -1.38 7.91
N LEU A 13 0.85 -2.46 8.55
CA LEU A 13 -0.38 -3.13 8.16
C LEU A 13 -1.55 -2.21 8.48
N ILE A 14 -2.32 -1.84 7.47
CA ILE A 14 -3.57 -1.07 7.59
C ILE A 14 -4.69 -1.98 7.06
N TRP A 15 -5.87 -1.91 7.66
CA TRP A 15 -7.04 -2.64 7.20
C TRP A 15 -8.19 -1.67 6.94
N HIS A 16 -9.05 -2.07 6.01
CA HIS A 16 -10.22 -1.31 5.61
C HIS A 16 -11.42 -2.24 5.58
N GLU A 17 -12.54 -1.72 6.04
CA GLU A 17 -13.85 -2.36 5.90
C GLU A 17 -14.68 -1.52 4.93
N ALA A 18 -15.53 -2.17 4.14
CA ALA A 18 -16.20 -1.51 3.00
C ALA A 18 -17.05 -0.29 3.41
N ASP A 19 -17.49 -0.25 4.67
CA ASP A 19 -18.40 0.75 5.22
C ASP A 19 -17.76 1.66 6.30
N GLU A 20 -16.45 1.52 6.56
CA GLU A 20 -15.75 2.28 7.60
C GLU A 20 -14.79 3.33 7.02
N SER A 21 -14.67 4.47 7.70
CA SER A 21 -13.63 5.45 7.43
C SER A 21 -12.25 4.83 7.61
N ILE A 22 -11.27 5.29 6.83
CA ILE A 22 -9.87 4.86 6.97
C ILE A 22 -9.43 5.05 8.42
N SER A 23 -9.10 3.96 9.12
CA SER A 23 -8.46 4.02 10.43
C SER A 23 -7.01 4.45 10.24
N ASP A 24 -6.58 5.45 11.02
CA ASP A 24 -5.17 5.86 11.10
C ASP A 24 -4.31 4.85 11.90
N GLU A 25 -4.93 3.81 12.45
CA GLU A 25 -4.22 2.77 13.17
C GLU A 25 -3.47 1.83 12.22
N ALA A 26 -2.20 1.61 12.53
CA ALA A 26 -1.32 0.75 11.76
C ALA A 26 -0.63 -0.30 12.64
N GLY A 27 -0.36 -1.43 12.01
CA GLY A 27 0.42 -2.52 12.58
C GLY A 27 -0.40 -3.77 12.86
N LEU A 28 0.27 -4.92 12.78
CA LEU A 28 -0.29 -6.24 13.01
C LEU A 28 -0.97 -6.38 14.40
N PRO A 29 -0.40 -5.88 15.51
CA PRO A 29 -1.08 -5.92 16.80
C PRO A 29 -2.43 -5.19 16.77
N ARG A 30 -2.47 -3.96 16.22
CA ARG A 30 -3.69 -3.17 16.08
C ARG A 30 -4.72 -3.84 15.18
N PHE A 31 -4.27 -4.43 14.08
CA PHE A 31 -5.12 -5.24 13.21
C PHE A 31 -5.77 -6.42 13.95
N LEU A 32 -5.02 -7.12 14.80
CA LEU A 32 -5.54 -8.22 15.60
C LEU A 32 -6.53 -7.73 16.68
N GLU A 33 -6.24 -6.60 17.33
CA GLU A 33 -7.15 -5.97 18.30
C GLU A 33 -8.45 -5.51 17.64
N GLY A 34 -8.37 -4.79 16.52
CA GLY A 34 -9.52 -4.34 15.75
C GLY A 34 -10.35 -5.51 15.23
N THR A 35 -9.70 -6.60 14.80
CA THR A 35 -10.42 -7.83 14.42
C THR A 35 -11.13 -8.47 15.61
N LEU A 36 -10.50 -8.50 16.79
CA LEU A 36 -11.13 -9.03 18.00
C LEU A 36 -12.34 -8.18 18.42
N GLN A 37 -12.21 -6.85 18.39
CA GLN A 37 -13.30 -5.91 18.66
C GLN A 37 -14.44 -6.07 17.65
N ARG A 38 -14.15 -6.24 16.36
CA ARG A 38 -15.19 -6.50 15.35
C ARG A 38 -15.97 -7.79 15.62
N VAL A 39 -15.28 -8.85 16.04
CA VAL A 39 -15.88 -10.17 16.23
C VAL A 39 -16.70 -10.26 17.52
N ILE A 40 -16.28 -9.54 18.57
CA ILE A 40 -16.85 -9.64 19.93
C ILE A 40 -17.65 -8.40 20.34
N GLY A 41 -17.25 -7.21 19.90
CA GLY A 41 -17.69 -5.89 20.38
C GLY A 41 -16.61 -5.16 21.19
N ASP A 42 -16.94 -3.96 21.69
CA ASP A 42 -15.98 -3.06 22.35
C ASP A 42 -15.56 -3.48 23.77
N GLU A 43 -16.41 -4.20 24.50
CA GLU A 43 -16.14 -4.60 25.89
C GLU A 43 -15.50 -6.00 25.96
N LEU A 44 -14.18 -6.03 26.15
CA LEU A 44 -13.44 -7.26 26.43
C LEU A 44 -13.47 -7.60 27.94
N SER A 45 -13.80 -8.84 28.27
CA SER A 45 -13.76 -9.35 29.64
C SER A 45 -13.38 -10.83 29.66
N LEU A 46 -13.21 -11.42 30.84
CA LEU A 46 -12.94 -12.86 30.94
C LEU A 46 -14.08 -13.72 30.36
N GLU A 47 -15.31 -13.21 30.30
CA GLU A 47 -16.44 -13.91 29.67
C GLU A 47 -16.25 -14.05 28.14
N THR A 48 -15.47 -13.16 27.52
CA THR A 48 -15.11 -13.23 26.11
C THR A 48 -14.49 -14.58 25.73
N LEU A 49 -13.73 -15.21 26.63
CA LEU A 49 -13.12 -16.53 26.37
C LEU A 49 -14.15 -17.64 26.12
N THR A 50 -15.39 -17.45 26.60
CA THR A 50 -16.51 -18.38 26.41
C THR A 50 -17.53 -17.89 25.37
N HIS A 51 -17.30 -16.71 24.79
CA HIS A 51 -18.22 -16.13 23.83
C HIS A 51 -18.24 -16.96 22.53
N PRO A 52 -19.41 -17.29 21.96
CA PRO A 52 -19.49 -18.12 20.75
C PRO A 52 -18.68 -17.60 19.57
N ASN A 53 -18.67 -16.28 19.35
CA ASN A 53 -17.87 -15.69 18.27
C ASN A 53 -16.36 -15.79 18.53
N TYR A 54 -15.92 -15.74 19.79
CA TYR A 54 -14.50 -15.93 20.12
C TYR A 54 -14.10 -17.37 19.87
N ILE A 55 -14.91 -18.33 20.32
CA ILE A 55 -14.68 -19.76 20.07
C ILE A 55 -14.60 -20.02 18.57
N GLY A 56 -15.56 -19.53 17.77
CA GLY A 56 -15.55 -19.69 16.32
C GLY A 56 -14.33 -19.03 15.65
N LEU A 57 -13.86 -17.89 16.15
CA LEU A 57 -12.64 -17.24 15.69
C LEU A 57 -11.40 -18.09 15.95
N ILE A 58 -11.28 -18.65 17.16
CA ILE A 58 -10.17 -19.51 17.55
C ILE A 58 -10.20 -20.80 16.74
N ASP A 59 -11.34 -21.47 16.64
CA ASP A 59 -11.52 -22.69 15.82
C ASP A 59 -11.07 -22.42 14.36
N THR A 60 -11.48 -21.28 13.80
CA THR A 60 -11.08 -20.88 12.44
C THR A 60 -9.56 -20.71 12.30
N LEU A 61 -8.90 -20.08 13.28
CA LEU A 61 -7.45 -19.87 13.27
C LEU A 61 -6.66 -21.16 13.52
N GLU A 62 -7.21 -22.06 14.34
CA GLU A 62 -6.63 -23.38 14.61
C GLU A 62 -6.67 -24.27 13.36
N ASP A 63 -7.81 -24.31 12.67
CA ASP A 63 -8.01 -25.06 11.43
C ASP A 63 -7.31 -24.43 10.21
N ALA A 64 -6.98 -23.14 10.29
CA ALA A 64 -6.29 -22.44 9.20
C ALA A 64 -4.92 -23.08 8.90
N ALA A 65 -4.63 -23.24 7.61
CA ALA A 65 -3.36 -23.78 7.10
C ALA A 65 -2.21 -22.75 7.17
N ILE A 66 -1.99 -22.15 8.33
CA ILE A 66 -0.89 -21.20 8.60
C ILE A 66 0.43 -21.99 8.65
N ASP A 67 1.38 -21.64 7.77
CA ASP A 67 2.61 -22.38 7.54
C ASP A 67 3.49 -22.51 8.80
N SER A 68 3.66 -21.41 9.54
CA SER A 68 4.43 -21.42 10.79
C SER A 68 3.54 -21.68 12.00
N LEU A 69 3.72 -22.84 12.65
CA LEU A 69 3.05 -23.15 13.92
C LEU A 69 3.37 -22.13 15.02
N ALA A 70 4.63 -21.69 15.12
CA ALA A 70 5.02 -20.65 16.07
C ALA A 70 4.29 -19.32 15.79
N TYR A 71 4.00 -19.03 14.53
CA TYR A 71 3.25 -17.82 14.14
C TYR A 71 1.77 -17.95 14.52
N LYS A 72 1.16 -19.10 14.22
CA LYS A 72 -0.21 -19.41 14.64
C LYS A 72 -0.36 -19.28 16.15
N ASN A 73 0.53 -19.90 16.92
CA ASN A 73 0.53 -19.82 18.38
C ASN A 73 0.73 -18.39 18.89
N ALA A 74 1.53 -17.57 18.19
CA ALA A 74 1.72 -16.18 18.55
C ALA A 74 0.43 -15.36 18.35
N VAL A 75 -0.31 -15.60 17.26
CA VAL A 75 -1.60 -14.94 17.02
C VAL A 75 -2.63 -15.36 18.07
N LEU A 76 -2.80 -16.68 18.27
CA LEU A 76 -3.74 -17.21 19.28
C LEU A 76 -3.41 -16.70 20.69
N GLY A 77 -2.13 -16.79 21.06
CA GLY A 77 -1.64 -16.31 22.35
C GLY A 77 -1.80 -14.79 22.52
N TYR A 78 -1.74 -14.01 21.43
CA TYR A 78 -1.94 -12.56 21.47
C TYR A 78 -3.40 -12.23 21.78
N LEU A 79 -4.34 -12.88 21.08
CA LEU A 79 -5.78 -12.70 21.32
C LEU A 79 -6.16 -13.10 22.76
N GLU A 80 -5.67 -14.23 23.25
CA GLU A 80 -5.92 -14.67 24.63
C GLU A 80 -5.28 -13.72 25.66
N ALA A 81 -4.01 -13.33 25.47
CA ALA A 81 -3.32 -12.41 26.36
C ALA A 81 -4.03 -11.05 26.43
N ARG A 82 -4.65 -10.61 25.32
CA ARG A 82 -5.40 -9.35 25.25
C ARG A 82 -6.67 -9.37 26.09
N ILE A 83 -7.36 -10.51 26.12
CA ILE A 83 -8.58 -10.71 26.92
C ILE A 83 -8.25 -10.86 28.41
N ARG A 84 -7.14 -11.53 28.72
CA ARG A 84 -6.69 -11.79 30.10
C ARG A 84 -5.87 -10.64 30.71
N ASP A 85 -5.69 -9.55 29.97
CA ASP A 85 -4.90 -8.38 30.40
C ASP A 85 -3.47 -8.74 30.83
N GLN A 86 -2.82 -9.63 30.07
CA GLN A 86 -1.46 -10.09 30.34
C GLN A 86 -0.43 -9.19 29.66
N GLU A 87 -0.24 -7.97 30.19
CA GLU A 87 0.60 -6.92 29.59
C GLU A 87 2.01 -7.42 29.20
N GLU A 88 2.72 -8.10 30.10
CA GLU A 88 4.07 -8.61 29.81
C GLU A 88 4.09 -9.58 28.62
N ARG A 89 3.07 -10.44 28.52
CA ARG A 89 2.94 -11.39 27.41
C ARG A 89 2.56 -10.69 26.11
N LEU A 90 1.66 -9.70 26.17
CA LEU A 90 1.30 -8.87 25.03
C LEU A 90 2.50 -8.13 24.45
N ASP A 91 3.34 -7.57 25.32
CA ASP A 91 4.57 -6.89 24.97
C ASP A 91 5.55 -7.83 24.24
N ALA A 92 5.77 -9.02 24.79
CA ALA A 92 6.64 -10.03 24.19
C ALA A 92 6.13 -10.49 22.81
N LEU A 93 4.82 -10.75 22.71
CA LEU A 93 4.16 -11.15 21.46
C LEU A 93 4.18 -10.04 20.42
N THR A 94 3.95 -8.79 20.82
CA THR A 94 4.02 -7.61 19.96
C THR A 94 5.41 -7.46 19.34
N ARG A 95 6.47 -7.58 20.16
CA ARG A 95 7.86 -7.53 19.66
C ARG A 95 8.14 -8.68 18.70
N TRP A 96 7.68 -9.88 19.00
CA TRP A 96 7.91 -11.05 18.15
C TRP A 96 7.15 -10.95 16.81
N LEU A 97 5.85 -10.65 16.85
CA LEU A 97 4.98 -10.51 15.67
C LEU A 97 5.43 -9.34 14.78
N SER A 98 5.96 -8.26 15.34
CA SER A 98 6.52 -7.14 14.55
C SER A 98 7.91 -7.44 13.96
N GLY A 99 8.51 -8.59 14.26
CA GLY A 99 9.87 -8.94 13.85
C GLY A 99 10.96 -8.11 14.53
N ALA A 100 10.63 -7.46 15.65
CA ALA A 100 11.58 -6.75 16.49
C ALA A 100 12.48 -7.72 17.26
N THR A 101 13.54 -7.19 17.87
CA THR A 101 14.45 -7.98 18.69
C THR A 101 13.77 -8.32 20.02
N THR A 102 13.65 -9.61 20.33
CA THR A 102 13.15 -10.09 21.62
C THR A 102 14.28 -10.25 22.64
N THR A 103 13.96 -9.98 23.91
CA THR A 103 14.83 -10.18 25.06
C THR A 103 14.89 -11.67 25.47
N PRO A 104 15.84 -12.07 26.33
CA PRO A 104 15.85 -13.43 26.90
C PRO A 104 14.59 -13.76 27.70
N GLU A 105 14.02 -12.77 28.39
CA GLU A 105 12.79 -12.88 29.17
C GLU A 105 11.58 -13.08 28.24
N ASP A 106 11.44 -12.24 27.21
CA ASP A 106 10.42 -12.43 26.15
C ASP A 106 10.50 -13.87 25.61
N THR A 107 11.71 -14.36 25.33
CA THR A 107 11.93 -15.69 24.76
C THR A 107 11.47 -16.80 25.71
N LYS A 108 11.59 -16.60 27.03
CA LYS A 108 11.12 -17.56 28.04
C LYS A 108 9.59 -17.59 28.03
N THR A 109 8.95 -16.43 28.17
CA THR A 109 7.49 -16.27 28.18
C THR A 109 6.85 -16.81 26.90
N LEU A 110 7.44 -16.55 25.74
CA LEU A 110 6.95 -17.02 24.44
C LEU A 110 7.06 -18.55 24.27
N ARG A 111 8.10 -19.18 24.82
CA ARG A 111 8.27 -20.64 24.74
C ARG A 111 7.18 -21.40 25.49
N GLU A 112 6.64 -20.84 26.56
CA GLU A 112 5.57 -21.45 27.36
C GLU A 112 4.29 -21.67 26.56
N ILE A 113 4.05 -20.83 25.55
CA ILE A 113 2.90 -20.91 24.63
C ILE A 113 3.30 -21.47 23.24
N GLY A 114 4.47 -22.10 23.13
CA GLY A 114 4.93 -22.72 21.88
C GLY A 114 5.38 -21.74 20.79
N VAL A 115 5.59 -20.46 21.12
CA VAL A 115 6.18 -19.47 20.20
C VAL A 115 7.70 -19.58 20.29
N THR A 116 8.29 -20.23 19.28
CA THR A 116 9.71 -20.58 19.28
C THR A 116 10.48 -19.94 18.12
N GLY A 117 11.78 -19.74 18.35
CA GLY A 117 12.67 -19.15 17.36
C GLY A 117 12.49 -17.63 17.19
N LYS A 118 13.37 -17.04 16.39
CA LYS A 118 13.33 -15.63 16.03
C LYS A 118 12.98 -15.50 14.55
N ILE A 119 12.39 -14.36 14.18
CA ILE A 119 12.26 -13.99 12.77
C ILE A 119 13.62 -13.54 12.27
N THR A 120 14.13 -14.25 11.28
CA THR A 120 15.47 -14.14 10.69
C THR A 120 15.34 -14.06 9.17
N ARG A 121 16.41 -13.68 8.48
CA ARG A 121 16.38 -13.61 7.01
C ARG A 121 15.91 -14.93 6.36
N PRO A 122 16.39 -16.13 6.75
CA PRO A 122 15.98 -17.38 6.11
C PRO A 122 14.50 -17.76 6.28
N ASN A 123 13.85 -17.36 7.37
CA ASN A 123 12.44 -17.71 7.65
C ASN A 123 11.47 -16.53 7.45
N ALA A 124 11.94 -15.34 7.10
CA ALA A 124 11.11 -14.14 6.96
C ALA A 124 9.97 -14.31 5.94
N PHE A 125 10.23 -14.95 4.80
CA PHE A 125 9.18 -15.24 3.82
C PHE A 125 8.12 -16.21 4.34
N ARG A 126 8.53 -17.23 5.11
CA ARG A 126 7.59 -18.14 5.77
C ARG A 126 6.70 -17.39 6.77
N MET A 127 7.25 -16.41 7.49
CA MET A 127 6.46 -15.56 8.38
C MET A 127 5.52 -14.63 7.61
N LEU A 128 5.97 -14.06 6.48
CA LEU A 128 5.11 -13.24 5.61
C LEU A 128 3.96 -14.06 5.01
N ARG A 129 4.22 -15.31 4.61
CA ARG A 129 3.17 -16.25 4.22
C ARG A 129 2.18 -16.51 5.35
N SER A 130 2.70 -16.76 6.55
CA SER A 130 1.86 -17.01 7.73
C SER A 130 0.97 -15.80 8.05
N LEU A 131 1.51 -14.58 7.89
CA LEU A 131 0.75 -13.33 8.00
C LEU A 131 -0.38 -13.28 6.96
N ALA A 132 -0.08 -13.48 5.67
CA ALA A 132 -1.09 -13.45 4.60
C ALA A 132 -2.19 -14.52 4.80
N GLN A 133 -1.81 -15.72 5.25
CA GLN A 133 -2.75 -16.78 5.59
C GLN A 133 -3.61 -16.42 6.80
N THR A 134 -3.04 -15.76 7.81
CA THR A 134 -3.77 -15.26 8.98
C THR A 134 -4.80 -14.22 8.56
N VAL A 135 -4.41 -13.23 7.75
CA VAL A 135 -5.33 -12.20 7.22
C VAL A 135 -6.54 -12.84 6.53
N ARG A 136 -6.32 -13.86 5.70
CA ARG A 136 -7.41 -14.60 5.05
C ARG A 136 -8.26 -15.43 6.00
N ALA A 137 -7.63 -16.08 6.99
CA ALA A 137 -8.35 -16.84 8.01
C ALA A 137 -9.27 -15.92 8.85
N LEU A 138 -8.89 -14.66 9.03
CA LEU A 138 -9.69 -13.63 9.69
C LEU A 138 -10.80 -13.03 8.80
N SER A 139 -11.11 -13.68 7.67
CA SER A 139 -12.15 -13.30 6.70
C SER A 139 -11.88 -12.05 5.86
N TYR A 140 -10.64 -11.54 5.83
CA TYR A 140 -10.25 -10.50 4.87
C TYR A 140 -9.94 -11.14 3.49
N SER A 141 -10.21 -10.40 2.40
CA SER A 141 -10.02 -10.92 1.04
C SER A 141 -8.56 -11.25 0.71
N GLY A 142 -7.61 -10.54 1.34
CA GLY A 142 -6.19 -10.74 1.09
C GLY A 142 -5.34 -9.59 1.62
N LEU A 143 -4.08 -9.59 1.21
CA LEU A 143 -3.07 -8.61 1.59
C LEU A 143 -2.55 -7.89 0.35
N VAL A 144 -2.62 -6.57 0.31
CA VAL A 144 -1.98 -5.76 -0.74
C VAL A 144 -0.74 -5.10 -0.17
N LEU A 145 0.40 -5.29 -0.83
CA LEU A 145 1.69 -4.73 -0.44
C LEU A 145 2.15 -3.73 -1.49
N LEU A 146 2.14 -2.46 -1.11
CA LEU A 146 2.49 -1.33 -1.97
C LEU A 146 3.94 -0.91 -1.69
N PHE A 147 4.80 -1.00 -2.70
CA PHE A 147 6.19 -0.60 -2.63
C PHE A 147 6.42 0.58 -3.57
N ASP A 148 6.60 1.76 -2.99
CA ASP A 148 6.91 2.97 -3.73
C ASP A 148 8.43 3.16 -3.89
N GLU A 149 8.84 3.79 -4.99
CA GLU A 149 10.21 4.30 -5.19
C GLU A 149 11.35 3.26 -5.08
N VAL A 150 11.27 2.14 -5.82
CA VAL A 150 12.33 1.10 -5.85
C VAL A 150 13.68 1.65 -6.37
N ASP A 151 13.68 2.80 -7.05
CA ASP A 151 14.85 3.35 -7.73
C ASP A 151 15.96 3.83 -6.80
N ARG A 152 15.65 4.15 -5.53
CA ARG A 152 16.69 4.43 -4.51
C ARG A 152 17.71 3.30 -4.35
N MET A 153 17.38 2.07 -4.76
CA MET A 153 18.31 0.93 -4.73
C MET A 153 19.11 0.75 -6.03
N ALA A 154 18.62 1.26 -7.16
CA ALA A 154 19.28 1.16 -8.46
C ALA A 154 20.37 2.22 -8.66
N SER A 155 20.21 3.41 -8.07
CA SER A 155 21.18 4.52 -8.17
C SER A 155 22.55 4.22 -7.53
N ILE A 156 22.66 3.14 -6.73
CA ILE A 156 23.86 2.80 -5.96
C ILE A 156 24.80 1.84 -6.74
N GLY A 157 24.32 1.25 -7.84
CA GLY A 157 25.12 0.45 -8.78
C GLY A 157 25.59 -0.92 -8.27
N GLY A 158 25.86 -1.81 -9.23
CA GLY A 158 26.59 -3.07 -9.05
C GLY A 158 25.89 -4.11 -8.17
N LYS A 159 26.32 -4.24 -6.90
CA LYS A 159 25.84 -5.30 -5.99
C LYS A 159 24.44 -5.02 -5.44
N ALA A 160 24.09 -3.75 -5.20
CA ALA A 160 22.80 -3.37 -4.65
C ALA A 160 21.67 -3.57 -5.68
N GLU A 161 21.93 -3.14 -6.93
CA GLU A 161 21.03 -3.34 -8.07
C GLU A 161 20.72 -4.83 -8.28
N LYS A 162 21.77 -5.68 -8.35
CA LYS A 162 21.61 -7.13 -8.47
C LYS A 162 20.82 -7.75 -7.31
N LEU A 163 21.09 -7.32 -6.08
CA LEU A 163 20.36 -7.82 -4.92
C LEU A 163 18.88 -7.41 -4.96
N ALA A 164 18.56 -6.19 -5.41
CA ALA A 164 17.20 -5.72 -5.56
C ALA A 164 16.44 -6.50 -6.63
N THR A 165 17.05 -6.70 -7.80
CA THR A 165 16.43 -7.49 -8.89
C THR A 165 16.26 -8.96 -8.53
N ASP A 166 17.23 -9.55 -7.82
CA ASP A 166 17.12 -10.92 -7.31
C ASP A 166 16.00 -11.07 -6.27
N ASN A 167 15.87 -10.12 -5.34
CA ASN A 167 14.79 -10.12 -4.35
C ASN A 167 13.41 -9.96 -5.03
N LEU A 168 13.28 -9.03 -5.98
CA LEU A 168 12.03 -8.83 -6.71
C LEU A 168 11.63 -10.09 -7.48
N ARG A 169 12.60 -10.73 -8.16
CA ARG A 169 12.39 -12.01 -8.83
C ARG A 169 11.90 -13.08 -7.85
N GLU A 170 12.54 -13.20 -6.70
CA GLU A 170 12.17 -14.17 -5.66
C GLU A 170 10.76 -13.90 -5.12
N VAL A 171 10.39 -12.64 -4.88
CA VAL A 171 9.03 -12.27 -4.50
C VAL A 171 8.03 -12.73 -5.56
N ILE A 172 8.27 -12.42 -6.83
CA ILE A 172 7.36 -12.80 -7.94
C ILE A 172 7.19 -14.32 -8.02
N ASP A 173 8.30 -15.07 -7.92
CA ASP A 173 8.26 -16.54 -7.95
C ASP A 173 7.45 -17.10 -6.78
N ARG A 174 7.64 -16.55 -5.57
CA ARG A 174 6.89 -16.98 -4.38
C ARG A 174 5.43 -16.57 -4.43
N CYS A 175 5.06 -15.46 -5.08
CA CYS A 175 3.65 -15.07 -5.21
C CYS A 175 2.81 -16.10 -5.97
N ARG A 176 3.42 -16.87 -6.88
CA ARG A 176 2.71 -17.87 -7.69
C ARG A 176 2.16 -19.03 -6.85
N ASP A 177 2.97 -19.57 -5.93
CA ASP A 177 2.66 -20.83 -5.24
C ASP A 177 2.62 -20.69 -3.71
N GLU A 178 3.25 -19.64 -3.17
CA GLU A 178 3.58 -19.55 -1.76
C GLU A 178 2.83 -18.45 -1.00
N LEU A 179 2.20 -17.48 -1.66
CA LEU A 179 1.56 -16.34 -0.97
C LEU A 179 0.11 -16.14 -1.46
N PRO A 180 -0.78 -17.09 -1.17
CA PRO A 180 -2.14 -17.06 -1.72
C PRO A 180 -2.94 -15.89 -1.16
N GLY A 181 -3.52 -15.08 -2.04
CA GLY A 181 -4.26 -13.87 -1.70
C GLY A 181 -3.37 -12.69 -1.28
N ALA A 182 -2.08 -12.70 -1.65
CA ALA A 182 -1.22 -11.53 -1.57
C ALA A 182 -1.04 -10.89 -2.96
N LEU A 183 -1.12 -9.56 -3.03
CA LEU A 183 -0.79 -8.77 -4.22
C LEU A 183 0.39 -7.86 -3.89
N PHE A 184 1.46 -7.96 -4.66
CA PHE A 184 2.60 -7.06 -4.56
C PHE A 184 2.56 -6.05 -5.71
N VAL A 185 2.56 -4.78 -5.37
CA VAL A 185 2.57 -3.67 -6.34
C VAL A 185 3.86 -2.89 -6.15
N TYR A 186 4.64 -2.78 -7.21
CA TYR A 186 5.88 -2.01 -7.22
C TYR A 186 5.72 -0.81 -8.15
N ALA A 187 5.92 0.39 -7.61
CA ALA A 187 6.10 1.59 -8.42
C ALA A 187 7.57 1.70 -8.81
N VAL A 188 7.83 1.71 -10.11
CA VAL A 188 9.17 1.80 -10.68
C VAL A 188 9.18 2.83 -11.80
N PRO A 189 10.27 3.59 -11.96
CA PRO A 189 10.38 4.52 -13.07
C PRO A 189 10.59 3.76 -14.40
N PRO A 190 10.24 4.36 -15.55
CA PRO A 190 10.38 3.71 -16.86
C PRO A 190 11.81 3.22 -17.15
N GLN A 191 12.83 3.93 -16.67
CA GLN A 191 14.25 3.59 -16.81
C GLN A 191 14.58 2.24 -16.16
N PHE A 192 13.94 1.89 -15.04
CA PHE A 192 14.13 0.58 -14.41
C PHE A 192 13.70 -0.55 -15.36
N ILE A 193 12.55 -0.40 -16.02
CA ILE A 193 12.04 -1.41 -16.96
C ILE A 193 12.86 -1.45 -18.26
N ASN A 194 13.32 -0.30 -18.75
CA ASN A 194 13.98 -0.17 -20.05
C ASN A 194 15.48 -0.47 -20.00
N ASP A 195 16.18 -0.10 -18.92
CA ASP A 195 17.64 -0.17 -18.83
C ASP A 195 18.12 -1.26 -17.87
N ILE A 196 17.43 -1.43 -16.74
CA ILE A 196 17.87 -2.35 -15.67
C ILE A 196 17.33 -3.74 -15.91
N VAL A 197 16.01 -3.92 -16.05
CA VAL A 197 15.39 -5.25 -16.21
C VAL A 197 16.02 -6.07 -17.36
N PRO A 198 16.37 -5.52 -18.53
CA PRO A 198 17.00 -6.29 -19.60
C PRO A 198 18.39 -6.86 -19.25
N ARG A 199 19.09 -6.27 -18.27
CA ARG A 199 20.37 -6.78 -17.77
C ARG A 199 20.21 -8.03 -16.90
N TYR A 200 18.99 -8.34 -16.46
CA TYR A 200 18.65 -9.49 -15.60
C TYR A 200 17.59 -10.39 -16.26
N PRO A 201 18.00 -11.33 -17.14
CA PRO A 201 17.08 -12.15 -17.94
C PRO A 201 16.02 -12.89 -17.12
N ALA A 202 16.38 -13.35 -15.91
CA ALA A 202 15.45 -14.06 -15.03
C ALA A 202 14.29 -13.16 -14.59
N LEU A 203 14.56 -11.92 -14.17
CA LEU A 203 13.51 -10.96 -13.83
C LEU A 203 12.72 -10.56 -15.08
N GLN A 204 13.41 -10.32 -16.19
CA GLN A 204 12.79 -9.92 -17.45
C GLN A 204 11.72 -10.92 -17.92
N GLN A 205 11.98 -12.23 -17.83
CA GLN A 205 11.02 -13.28 -18.20
C GLN A 205 9.73 -13.26 -17.37
N ARG A 206 9.76 -12.69 -16.16
CA ARG A 206 8.62 -12.66 -15.24
C ARG A 206 7.81 -11.37 -15.35
N VAL A 207 8.47 -10.26 -15.68
CA VAL A 207 7.84 -8.94 -15.81
C VAL A 207 7.38 -8.65 -17.24
N ARG A 208 7.98 -9.29 -18.26
CA ARG A 208 7.48 -9.16 -19.63
C ARG A 208 6.18 -9.96 -19.80
N ALA A 209 5.13 -9.30 -20.24
CA ALA A 209 3.90 -9.94 -20.71
C ALA A 209 3.72 -9.76 -22.23
N PRO A 210 3.00 -10.70 -22.87
CA PRO A 210 2.50 -10.51 -24.23
C PRO A 210 1.40 -9.45 -24.19
N GLY A 211 1.79 -8.19 -24.41
CA GLY A 211 0.87 -7.06 -24.44
C GLY A 211 0.79 -6.27 -23.13
N ARG A 212 0.17 -5.10 -23.24
CA ARG A 212 0.03 -4.13 -22.15
C ARG A 212 -1.12 -4.52 -21.23
N PHE A 213 -1.07 -4.06 -19.99
CA PHE A 213 -2.23 -4.11 -19.11
C PHE A 213 -3.38 -3.30 -19.72
N SER A 214 -4.55 -3.93 -19.82
CA SER A 214 -5.78 -3.32 -20.31
C SER A 214 -6.97 -4.15 -19.86
N ARG A 215 -8.20 -3.67 -20.10
CA ARG A 215 -9.44 -4.44 -19.92
C ARG A 215 -9.43 -5.77 -20.67
N ALA A 216 -8.74 -5.85 -21.81
CA ALA A 216 -8.60 -7.08 -22.59
C ALA A 216 -7.43 -7.98 -22.10
N ASN A 217 -6.46 -7.42 -21.36
CA ASN A 217 -5.28 -8.13 -20.87
C ASN A 217 -4.93 -7.73 -19.43
N HIS A 218 -5.85 -8.04 -18.52
CA HIS A 218 -5.71 -7.79 -17.08
C HIS A 218 -4.65 -8.65 -16.36
N PHE A 219 -4.03 -9.63 -17.03
CA PHE A 219 -2.96 -10.47 -16.48
C PHE A 219 -1.56 -9.89 -16.73
N SER A 220 -1.43 -8.78 -17.45
CA SER A 220 -0.13 -8.15 -17.64
C SER A 220 0.41 -7.66 -16.28
N PRO A 221 1.63 -8.07 -15.86
CA PRO A 221 2.19 -7.70 -14.58
C PRO A 221 2.74 -6.26 -14.59
N GLN A 222 2.69 -5.57 -15.74
CA GLN A 222 3.15 -4.21 -15.90
C GLN A 222 1.99 -3.29 -16.26
N ILE A 223 1.74 -2.30 -15.40
CA ILE A 223 0.82 -1.20 -15.66
C ILE A 223 1.67 -0.02 -16.14
N SER A 224 1.56 0.34 -17.43
CA SER A 224 2.19 1.55 -17.95
C SER A 224 1.26 2.72 -17.69
N LEU A 225 1.66 3.63 -16.80
CA LEU A 225 0.87 4.84 -16.54
C LEU A 225 0.77 5.69 -17.81
N GLU A 226 1.80 5.78 -18.63
CA GLU A 226 1.80 6.55 -19.89
C GLU A 226 0.85 6.00 -20.94
N HIS A 227 0.54 4.71 -20.92
CA HIS A 227 -0.19 4.05 -22.00
C HIS A 227 -1.28 3.14 -21.46
N LEU A 228 -2.26 3.76 -20.81
CA LEU A 228 -3.47 3.11 -20.36
C LEU A 228 -4.45 2.91 -21.52
N ASP A 229 -5.43 2.03 -21.35
CA ASP A 229 -6.53 1.83 -22.30
C ASP A 229 -7.69 2.81 -22.08
N LEU A 230 -7.33 4.02 -21.64
CA LEU A 230 -8.22 5.14 -21.37
C LEU A 230 -7.76 6.32 -22.23
N ASP A 231 -8.72 7.10 -22.73
CA ASP A 231 -8.40 8.37 -23.37
C ASP A 231 -7.72 9.30 -22.36
N GLU A 232 -6.72 10.06 -22.80
CA GLU A 232 -5.92 10.90 -21.91
C GLU A 232 -6.78 11.99 -21.24
N ASN A 233 -7.75 12.55 -21.96
CA ASN A 233 -8.67 13.52 -21.36
C ASN A 233 -9.56 12.86 -20.32
N ASP A 234 -10.13 11.70 -20.64
CA ASP A 234 -10.99 10.97 -19.71
C ASP A 234 -10.23 10.63 -18.42
N LEU A 235 -8.95 10.26 -18.54
CA LEU A 235 -8.07 10.03 -17.41
C LEU A 235 -7.86 11.31 -16.58
N MET A 236 -7.53 12.43 -17.21
CA MET A 236 -7.28 13.69 -16.52
C MET A 236 -8.53 14.22 -15.81
N VAL A 237 -9.69 14.15 -16.47
CA VAL A 237 -10.98 14.49 -15.86
C VAL A 237 -11.24 13.60 -14.64
N ALA A 238 -11.09 12.28 -14.77
CA ALA A 238 -11.26 11.35 -13.65
C ALA A 238 -10.26 11.60 -12.50
N ILE A 239 -9.03 12.06 -12.80
CA ILE A 239 -8.07 12.51 -11.78
C ILE A 239 -8.63 13.75 -11.06
N GLY A 240 -9.08 14.76 -11.81
CA GLY A 240 -9.67 15.98 -11.25
C GLY A 240 -10.88 15.69 -10.36
N GLU A 241 -11.79 14.83 -10.81
CA GLU A 241 -12.97 14.42 -10.04
C GLU A 241 -12.60 13.77 -8.71
N LYS A 242 -11.51 12.99 -8.67
CA LYS A 242 -11.00 12.36 -7.45
C LYS A 242 -10.20 13.32 -6.55
N LEU A 243 -9.61 14.38 -7.11
CA LEU A 243 -8.87 15.37 -6.32
C LEU A 243 -9.79 16.24 -5.47
N ILE A 244 -11.01 16.53 -5.92
CA ILE A 244 -11.99 17.35 -5.17
C ILE A 244 -12.29 16.76 -3.78
N PRO A 245 -12.78 15.50 -3.64
CA PRO A 245 -13.08 14.95 -2.32
C PRO A 245 -11.83 14.79 -1.45
N ILE A 246 -10.65 14.56 -2.04
CA ILE A 246 -9.37 14.53 -1.32
C ILE A 246 -9.08 15.92 -0.73
N TYR A 247 -9.27 16.97 -1.52
CA TYR A 247 -9.06 18.35 -1.10
C TYR A 247 -10.04 18.75 0.00
N GLU A 248 -11.33 18.48 -0.18
CA GLU A 248 -12.39 18.75 0.80
C GLU A 248 -12.10 18.09 2.15
N LEU A 249 -11.68 16.82 2.13
CA LEU A 249 -11.29 16.08 3.34
C LEU A 249 -10.05 16.69 4.00
N ALA A 250 -9.02 17.04 3.22
CA ALA A 250 -7.76 17.57 3.75
C ALA A 250 -7.90 18.95 4.39
N PHE A 251 -8.78 19.81 3.86
CA PHE A 251 -8.95 21.19 4.31
C PHE A 251 -10.25 21.44 5.08
N GLY A 252 -11.10 20.42 5.26
CA GLY A 252 -12.36 20.52 5.99
C GLY A 252 -13.34 21.50 5.34
N VAL A 253 -13.39 21.52 4.00
CA VAL A 253 -14.26 22.41 3.21
C VAL A 253 -15.24 21.63 2.36
N THR A 254 -16.28 22.31 1.89
CA THR A 254 -17.21 21.78 0.88
C THR A 254 -17.23 22.76 -0.27
N LEU A 255 -16.83 22.30 -1.45
CA LEU A 255 -16.79 23.10 -2.67
C LEU A 255 -18.04 22.83 -3.52
N ASP A 256 -18.39 23.74 -4.42
CA ASP A 256 -19.44 23.50 -5.40
C ASP A 256 -18.94 22.47 -6.43
N GLN A 257 -19.34 21.22 -6.23
CA GLN A 257 -18.95 20.10 -7.10
C GLN A 257 -19.27 20.35 -8.58
N ARG A 258 -20.37 21.04 -8.89
CA ARG A 258 -20.72 21.32 -10.29
C ARG A 258 -19.73 22.27 -10.92
N ILE A 259 -19.32 23.32 -10.19
CA ILE A 259 -18.31 24.27 -10.64
C ILE A 259 -16.95 23.57 -10.75
N GLN A 260 -16.54 22.83 -9.71
CA GLN A 260 -15.20 22.24 -9.69
C GLN A 260 -15.02 21.09 -10.67
N TYR A 261 -16.06 20.29 -10.96
CA TYR A 261 -16.00 19.30 -12.04
C TYR A 261 -15.86 19.96 -13.41
N ALA A 262 -16.57 21.07 -13.65
CA ALA A 262 -16.43 21.81 -14.89
C ALA A 262 -15.03 22.45 -15.01
N ASN A 263 -14.50 23.04 -13.93
CA ASN A 263 -13.14 23.60 -13.88
C ASN A 263 -12.08 22.53 -14.13
N ALA A 264 -12.23 21.33 -13.54
CA ALA A 264 -11.36 20.19 -13.79
C ALA A 264 -11.34 19.82 -15.27
N ALA A 265 -12.51 19.75 -15.92
CA ALA A 265 -12.61 19.44 -17.35
C ALA A 265 -11.97 20.52 -18.24
N ILE A 266 -12.17 21.80 -17.91
CA ILE A 266 -11.59 22.92 -18.66
C ILE A 266 -10.06 22.89 -18.54
N LEU A 267 -9.53 22.78 -17.32
CA LEU A 267 -8.08 22.71 -17.08
C LEU A 267 -7.45 21.46 -17.70
N ALA A 268 -8.14 20.31 -17.68
CA ALA A 268 -7.65 19.09 -18.32
C ALA A 268 -7.49 19.27 -19.84
N ASN A 269 -8.50 19.84 -20.50
CA ASN A 269 -8.44 20.13 -21.94
C ASN A 269 -7.30 21.10 -22.28
N VAL A 270 -7.17 22.18 -21.50
CA VAL A 270 -6.12 23.18 -21.74
C VAL A 270 -4.72 22.61 -21.49
N ALA A 271 -4.52 21.83 -20.42
CA ALA A 271 -3.19 21.29 -20.11
C ALA A 271 -2.69 20.30 -21.17
N ARG A 272 -3.61 19.56 -21.82
CA ARG A 272 -3.28 18.74 -22.99
C ARG A 272 -2.80 19.58 -24.17
N ASP A 273 -3.47 20.69 -24.46
CA ASP A 273 -3.19 21.49 -25.65
C ASP A 273 -1.92 22.36 -25.51
N VAL A 274 -1.54 22.70 -24.26
CA VAL A 274 -0.34 23.53 -23.98
C VAL A 274 0.96 22.72 -24.00
N PHE A 275 0.95 21.40 -23.81
CA PHE A 275 2.16 20.59 -23.67
C PHE A 275 2.13 19.32 -24.54
N LEU A 276 3.11 19.17 -25.45
CA LEU A 276 3.27 17.98 -26.32
C LEU A 276 4.19 16.89 -25.72
N ASP A 277 4.75 17.11 -24.52
CA ASP A 277 5.67 16.19 -23.85
C ASP A 277 5.12 15.62 -22.53
N ILE A 278 5.87 14.71 -21.91
CA ILE A 278 5.42 13.70 -20.91
C ILE A 278 4.86 14.25 -19.57
N SER A 279 4.78 15.57 -19.34
CA SER A 279 4.47 16.16 -18.01
C SER A 279 3.06 16.74 -17.79
N HIS A 280 2.17 16.71 -18.80
CA HIS A 280 0.84 17.36 -18.75
C HIS A 280 -0.02 16.93 -17.55
N ARG A 281 0.08 15.67 -17.09
CA ARG A 281 -0.63 15.18 -15.89
C ARG A 281 -0.17 15.86 -14.61
N ARG A 282 1.15 15.99 -14.41
CA ARG A 282 1.72 16.65 -13.22
C ARG A 282 1.36 18.13 -13.22
N LEU A 283 1.46 18.76 -14.40
CA LEU A 283 1.08 20.15 -14.60
C LEU A 283 -0.39 20.37 -14.25
N PHE A 284 -1.29 19.54 -14.78
CA PHE A 284 -2.71 19.59 -14.47
C PHE A 284 -3.01 19.43 -12.97
N VAL A 285 -2.44 18.41 -12.31
CA VAL A 285 -2.67 18.19 -10.88
C VAL A 285 -2.24 19.40 -10.05
N LYS A 286 -1.05 19.96 -10.32
CA LYS A 286 -0.57 21.15 -9.63
C LYS A 286 -1.47 22.36 -9.87
N ALA A 287 -1.81 22.62 -11.13
CA ALA A 287 -2.67 23.73 -11.52
C ALA A 287 -4.04 23.63 -10.86
N PHE A 288 -4.66 22.46 -10.88
CA PHE A 288 -5.99 22.27 -10.34
C PHE A 288 -6.01 22.39 -8.82
N VAL A 289 -5.05 21.79 -8.10
CA VAL A 289 -4.97 21.93 -6.63
C VAL A 289 -4.71 23.38 -6.21
N THR A 290 -3.83 24.10 -6.92
CA THR A 290 -3.61 25.53 -6.68
C THR A 290 -4.86 26.36 -6.93
N GLU A 291 -5.62 26.01 -7.97
CA GLU A 291 -6.87 26.68 -8.31
C GLU A 291 -7.97 26.42 -7.28
N LEU A 292 -8.11 25.19 -6.77
CA LEU A 292 -9.03 24.88 -5.67
C LEU A 292 -8.71 25.74 -4.44
N ALA A 293 -7.42 25.90 -4.10
CA ALA A 293 -6.99 26.77 -3.01
C ALA A 293 -7.29 28.25 -3.25
N ARG A 294 -7.13 28.72 -4.50
CA ARG A 294 -7.47 30.11 -4.88
C ARG A 294 -8.97 30.37 -4.73
N GLN A 295 -9.81 29.48 -5.26
CA GLN A 295 -11.27 29.64 -5.18
C GLN A 295 -11.78 29.51 -3.75
N GLN A 296 -11.23 28.61 -2.95
CA GLN A 296 -11.52 28.53 -1.51
C GLN A 296 -11.23 29.86 -0.80
N ALA A 297 -10.10 30.52 -1.11
CA ALA A 297 -9.71 31.76 -0.48
C ALA A 297 -10.48 32.99 -0.99
N THR A 298 -11.15 32.87 -2.13
CA THR A 298 -11.84 33.98 -2.79
C THR A 298 -13.32 33.64 -3.00
N GLU A 299 -13.73 33.38 -4.25
CA GLU A 299 -15.08 32.98 -4.62
C GLU A 299 -15.00 31.93 -5.74
N GLU A 300 -15.82 30.89 -5.60
CA GLU A 300 -15.93 29.84 -6.61
C GLU A 300 -16.61 30.37 -7.87
N HIS A 301 -16.00 30.11 -9.02
CA HIS A 301 -16.58 30.44 -10.32
C HIS A 301 -16.12 29.44 -11.37
N LEU A 302 -16.91 29.38 -12.44
CA LEU A 302 -16.55 28.65 -13.64
C LEU A 302 -15.41 29.39 -14.34
N LEU A 303 -14.31 28.70 -14.58
CA LEU A 303 -13.17 29.24 -15.32
C LEU A 303 -13.54 29.50 -16.78
N GLU A 304 -13.09 30.63 -17.32
CA GLU A 304 -13.03 30.82 -18.76
C GLU A 304 -11.77 30.14 -19.34
N GLU A 305 -11.81 29.78 -20.63
CA GLU A 305 -10.68 29.14 -21.31
C GLU A 305 -9.39 29.99 -21.22
N ALA A 306 -9.52 31.32 -21.32
CA ALA A 306 -8.38 32.23 -21.20
C ALA A 306 -7.74 32.19 -19.80
N GLU A 307 -8.53 32.06 -18.74
CA GLU A 307 -8.05 31.95 -17.36
C GLU A 307 -7.35 30.61 -17.15
N ALA A 308 -7.94 29.52 -17.63
CA ALA A 308 -7.34 28.19 -17.59
C ALA A 308 -5.99 28.16 -18.32
N VAL A 309 -5.87 28.80 -19.49
CA VAL A 309 -4.60 28.94 -20.22
C VAL A 309 -3.57 29.70 -19.40
N ALA A 310 -3.96 30.79 -18.73
CA ALA A 310 -3.06 31.56 -17.88
C ALA A 310 -2.57 30.74 -16.68
N ILE A 311 -3.45 30.00 -16.01
CA ILE A 311 -3.12 29.12 -14.88
C ILE A 311 -2.11 28.06 -15.30
N ILE A 312 -2.39 27.34 -16.39
CA ILE A 312 -1.51 26.27 -16.89
C ILE A 312 -0.14 26.83 -17.31
N ARG A 313 -0.09 27.98 -18.00
CA ARG A 313 1.18 28.61 -18.37
C ARG A 313 1.97 29.10 -17.15
N GLY A 314 1.31 29.68 -16.16
CA GLY A 314 1.98 30.10 -14.92
C GLY A 314 2.65 28.91 -14.21
N GLN A 315 1.96 27.78 -14.13
CA GLN A 315 2.52 26.55 -13.55
C GLN A 315 3.65 25.95 -14.40
N LEU A 316 3.59 26.13 -15.73
CA LEU A 316 4.66 25.72 -16.62
C LEU A 316 5.95 26.52 -16.37
N ASP A 317 5.83 27.85 -16.28
CA ASP A 317 6.97 28.73 -16.04
C ASP A 317 7.66 28.42 -14.70
N GLU A 318 6.88 28.08 -13.66
CA GLU A 318 7.41 27.63 -12.37
C GLU A 318 8.16 26.29 -12.46
N LEU A 319 7.66 25.33 -13.25
CA LEU A 319 8.31 24.03 -13.46
C LEU A 319 9.61 24.18 -14.26
N SER A 320 9.60 24.97 -15.32
CA SER A 320 10.79 25.20 -16.17
C SER A 320 11.83 26.11 -15.49
N GLY A 321 11.41 27.02 -14.60
CA GLY A 321 12.32 27.87 -13.82
C GLY A 321 13.01 27.16 -12.65
N GLY A 322 12.49 26.00 -12.21
CA GLY A 322 13.08 25.18 -11.15
C GLY A 322 14.08 24.12 -11.62
N GLU A 323 14.09 23.81 -12.92
CA GLU A 323 15.11 22.95 -13.54
C GLU A 323 16.33 23.78 -13.93
N THR A 324 17.32 23.88 -13.03
CA THR A 324 18.68 24.20 -13.48
C THR A 324 19.09 23.14 -14.50
N PRO A 325 19.47 23.50 -15.74
CA PRO A 325 19.94 22.53 -16.71
C PRO A 325 21.13 21.77 -16.14
N PRO A 326 21.24 20.44 -16.33
CA PRO A 326 22.42 19.71 -15.94
C PRO A 326 23.54 20.08 -16.93
N TYR A 327 24.38 21.04 -16.55
CA TYR A 327 25.75 21.11 -17.03
C TYR A 327 26.68 20.56 -15.97
#